data_AF-A0A382GEN8-F1
#
_entry.id   AF-A0A382GEN8-F1
#
_cell.length_a   1.000
_cell.length_b   1.000
_cell.length_c   1.000
_cell.angle_alpha   90.00
_cell.angle_beta   90.00
_cell.angle_gamma   90.00
#
_symmetry.space_group_name_H-M   'P 1'
#
loop_
_entity.id
_entity.type
_entity.pdbx_description
1 polymer ?
#
loop_
_entity_poly.entity_id
_entity_poly.type
_entity_poly.pdbx_seq_one_letter_code
_entity_poly.pdbx_strand_id
1 'polypeptide(L)'
;MAPSFLFTSESVTEGHPDKIADQVSDAILDAILGQDTKARVACETFVTTGMVVIGGEITTNGYVDMPDVVRSTLKSIGYTD
;
A
#
# COMPACT_ATOMS: atom_id res chain seq x y z
N MET A 1 -35.76 4.54 -28.08
CA MET A 1 -35.18 4.40 -26.72
C MET A 1 -34.00 3.47 -26.82
N ALA A 2 -32.85 3.82 -26.25
CA ALA A 2 -31.77 2.85 -26.07
C ALA A 2 -32.24 1.75 -25.10
N PRO A 3 -31.81 0.48 -25.27
CA PRO A 3 -32.20 -0.60 -24.37
C PRO A 3 -31.66 -0.33 -22.96
N SER A 4 -32.49 -0.55 -21.93
CA SER A 4 -32.06 -0.52 -20.53
C SER A 4 -31.18 -1.73 -20.23
N PHE A 5 -30.03 -1.53 -19.60
CA PHE A 5 -29.17 -2.61 -19.11
C PHE A 5 -28.87 -2.42 -17.63
N LEU A 6 -28.60 -3.53 -16.93
CA LEU A 6 -28.19 -3.52 -15.53
C LEU A 6 -26.67 -3.60 -15.44
N PHE A 7 -26.08 -2.76 -14.60
CA PHE A 7 -24.66 -2.73 -14.30
C PHE A 7 -24.47 -2.56 -12.79
N THR A 8 -23.57 -3.35 -12.22
CA THR A 8 -23.23 -3.29 -10.79
C THR A 8 -21.74 -3.14 -10.62
N SER A 9 -21.35 -2.39 -9.59
CA SER A 9 -19.97 -2.18 -9.16
C SER A 9 -19.95 -2.21 -7.63
N GLU A 10 -18.79 -2.52 -7.07
CA GLU A 10 -18.52 -2.52 -5.64
C GLU A 10 -17.25 -1.74 -5.33
N SER A 11 -17.07 -1.42 -4.04
CA SER A 11 -15.87 -0.79 -3.51
C SER A 11 -15.66 -1.29 -2.08
N VAL A 12 -14.43 -1.15 -1.59
CA VAL A 12 -14.06 -1.51 -0.22
C VAL A 12 -13.44 -0.31 0.47
N THR A 13 -13.45 -0.31 1.80
CA THR A 13 -12.85 0.78 2.59
C THR A 13 -11.33 0.67 2.60
N GLU A 14 -10.66 1.74 3.03
CA GLU A 14 -9.21 1.77 3.27
C GLU A 14 -8.72 0.71 4.26
N GLY A 15 -9.60 0.24 5.16
CA GLY A 15 -9.30 -0.83 6.12
C GLY A 15 -9.50 -2.25 5.57
N HIS A 16 -9.92 -2.41 4.32
CA HIS A 16 -9.95 -3.75 3.71
C HIS A 16 -8.52 -4.28 3.58
N PRO A 17 -8.20 -5.54 3.95
CA PRO A 17 -6.82 -6.03 3.97
C PRO A 17 -6.09 -5.85 2.65
N ASP A 18 -6.76 -6.09 1.52
CA ASP A 18 -6.16 -5.84 0.19
C ASP A 18 -5.82 -4.36 -0.01
N LYS A 19 -6.67 -3.43 0.46
CA LYS A 19 -6.38 -1.99 0.39
C LYS A 19 -5.35 -1.52 1.39
N ILE A 20 -5.18 -2.21 2.52
CA ILE A 20 -4.07 -1.97 3.43
C ILE A 20 -2.75 -2.34 2.73
N ALA A 21 -2.69 -3.49 2.05
CA ALA A 21 -1.52 -3.90 1.31
C ALA A 21 -1.17 -2.88 0.21
N ASP A 22 -2.15 -2.45 -0.59
CA ASP A 22 -1.98 -1.39 -1.61
C ASP A 22 -1.37 -0.12 -0.99
N GLN A 23 -1.99 0.39 0.08
CA GLN A 23 -1.56 1.65 0.73
C GLN A 23 -0.17 1.55 1.35
N VAL A 24 0.20 0.40 1.91
CA VAL A 24 1.54 0.19 2.46
C VAL A 24 2.58 0.14 1.34
N SER A 25 2.31 -0.56 0.25
CA SER A 25 3.19 -0.59 -0.93
C SER A 25 3.40 0.81 -1.51
N ASP A 26 2.34 1.60 -1.66
CA ASP A 26 2.41 2.97 -2.18
C ASP A 26 3.12 3.92 -1.20
N ALA A 27 2.89 3.79 0.11
CA ALA A 27 3.59 4.60 1.11
C ALA A 27 5.12 4.36 1.11
N ILE A 28 5.54 3.11 0.89
CA ILE A 28 6.96 2.76 0.72
C ILE A 28 7.51 3.36 -0.57
N LEU A 29 6.77 3.26 -1.68
CA LEU A 29 7.13 3.89 -2.96
C LEU A 29 7.34 5.40 -2.78
N ASP A 30 6.40 6.09 -2.14
CA ASP A 30 6.44 7.54 -1.90
C ASP A 30 7.64 7.94 -1.03
N ALA A 31 7.89 7.19 0.06
CA ALA A 31 9.03 7.44 0.93
C ALA A 31 10.37 7.28 0.19
N ILE A 32 10.47 6.31 -0.73
CA ILE A 32 11.65 6.10 -1.56
C ILE A 32 11.80 7.22 -2.60
N LEU A 33 10.74 7.53 -3.34
CA LEU A 33 10.76 8.55 -4.39
C LEU A 33 11.01 9.96 -3.83
N GLY A 34 10.60 10.22 -2.59
CA GLY A 34 10.94 11.45 -1.87
C GLY A 34 12.44 11.65 -1.66
N GLN A 35 13.23 10.58 -1.68
CA GLN A 35 14.69 10.62 -1.53
C GLN A 35 15.43 10.41 -2.86
N ASP A 36 14.91 9.53 -3.72
CA ASP A 36 15.51 9.19 -5.02
C ASP A 36 14.42 9.08 -6.10
N THR A 37 14.26 10.15 -6.87
CA THR A 37 13.26 10.24 -7.95
C THR A 37 13.52 9.30 -9.13
N LYS A 38 14.69 8.64 -9.20
CA LYS A 38 15.03 7.66 -10.23
C LYS A 38 15.00 6.22 -9.71
N ALA A 39 14.55 6.01 -8.47
CA ALA A 39 14.41 4.69 -7.90
C ALA A 39 13.48 3.80 -8.75
N ARG A 40 13.73 2.50 -8.69
CA ARG A 40 12.85 1.47 -9.27
C ARG A 40 12.34 0.61 -8.12
N VAL A 41 11.03 0.54 -7.97
CA VAL A 41 10.38 -0.07 -6.83
C VAL A 41 9.31 -1.02 -7.34
N ALA A 42 9.48 -2.29 -7.03
CA ALA A 42 8.45 -3.32 -7.11
C ALA A 42 8.23 -3.81 -5.68
N CYS A 43 7.36 -3.12 -4.93
CA CYS A 43 7.10 -3.39 -3.52
C CYS A 43 5.78 -4.16 -3.39
N GLU A 44 5.86 -5.40 -2.91
CA GLU A 44 4.70 -6.25 -2.67
C GLU A 44 4.42 -6.33 -1.17
N THR A 45 3.16 -6.16 -0.77
CA THR A 45 2.78 -6.23 0.65
C THR A 45 1.79 -7.38 0.87
N PHE A 46 2.07 -8.23 1.85
CA PHE A 46 1.16 -9.28 2.30
C PHE A 46 0.76 -9.03 3.75
N VAL A 47 -0.54 -9.00 4.02
CA VAL A 47 -1.08 -8.74 5.35
C VAL A 47 -1.84 -9.95 5.87
N THR A 48 -1.61 -10.27 7.14
CA THR A 48 -2.38 -11.29 7.86
C THR A 48 -2.39 -10.97 9.36
N THR A 49 -2.98 -11.85 10.18
CA THR A 49 -3.16 -11.62 11.61
C THR A 49 -1.81 -11.34 12.29
N GLY A 50 -1.64 -10.13 12.81
CA GLY A 50 -0.45 -9.71 13.54
C GLY A 50 0.83 -9.59 12.71
N MET A 51 0.74 -9.63 11.37
CA MET A 51 1.92 -9.65 10.51
C MET A 51 1.70 -8.86 9.22
N VAL A 52 2.71 -8.05 8.88
CA VAL A 52 2.88 -7.44 7.56
C VAL A 52 4.22 -7.92 7.01
N VAL A 53 4.19 -8.49 5.81
CA VAL A 53 5.40 -8.92 5.09
C VAL A 53 5.58 -8.02 3.88
N ILE A 54 6.75 -7.40 3.81
CA ILE A 54 7.19 -6.62 2.63
C ILE A 54 8.10 -7.52 1.79
N GLY A 55 7.77 -7.66 0.51
CA GLY A 55 8.53 -8.42 -0.48
C GLY A 55 8.76 -7.62 -1.76
N GLY A 56 9.48 -8.23 -2.72
CA GLY A 56 9.80 -7.64 -4.02
C GLY A 56 11.19 -7.01 -4.09
N GLU A 57 11.39 -6.14 -5.08
CA GLU A 57 12.71 -5.61 -5.45
C GLU A 57 12.73 -4.08 -5.47
N ILE A 58 13.71 -3.52 -4.76
CA ILE A 58 13.95 -2.08 -4.70
C ILE A 58 15.38 -1.79 -5.17
N THR A 59 15.53 -0.92 -6.16
CA THR A 59 16.80 -0.28 -6.52
C THR A 59 16.71 1.21 -6.23
N THR A 60 17.45 1.69 -5.25
CA THR A 60 17.50 3.11 -4.86
C THR A 60 18.85 3.45 -4.22
N ASN A 61 19.20 4.73 -4.18
CA ASN A 61 20.31 5.25 -3.37
C ASN A 61 19.84 5.79 -2.00
N GLY A 62 18.53 5.88 -1.77
CA GLY A 62 17.93 6.32 -0.51
C GLY A 62 17.84 5.21 0.53
N TYR A 63 17.54 5.57 1.77
CA TYR A 63 17.25 4.63 2.85
C TYR A 63 15.90 4.97 3.49
N VAL A 64 15.02 3.97 3.57
CA VAL A 64 13.70 4.10 4.16
C VAL A 64 13.58 3.10 5.30
N ASP A 65 13.16 3.57 6.47
CA ASP A 65 12.78 2.73 7.60
C ASP A 65 11.40 2.09 7.31
N MET A 66 11.43 0.87 6.77
CA MET A 66 10.20 0.17 6.36
C MET A 66 9.24 -0.07 7.54
N PRO A 67 9.68 -0.57 8.71
CA PRO A 67 8.81 -0.69 9.88
C PRO A 67 8.08 0.60 10.27
N ASP A 68 8.77 1.74 10.27
CA ASP A 68 8.17 3.01 10.68
C ASP A 68 7.12 3.50 9.66
N VAL A 69 7.40 3.36 8.36
CA VAL A 69 6.43 3.68 7.30
C VAL A 69 5.19 2.79 7.43
N VAL A 70 5.37 1.48 7.52
CA VAL A 70 4.27 0.50 7.65
C VAL A 70 3.39 0.83 8.87
N ARG A 71 3.99 1.06 10.05
CA ARG A 71 3.25 1.35 11.28
C ARG A 71 2.51 2.68 11.20
N SER A 72 3.12 3.69 10.58
CA SER A 72 2.50 5.00 10.39
C SER A 72 1.29 4.89 9.46
N THR A 73 1.40 4.14 8.36
CA THR A 73 0.29 3.88 7.43
C THR A 73 -0.85 3.12 8.11
N LEU A 74 -0.55 2.07 8.89
CA LEU A 74 -1.58 1.34 9.65
C LEU A 74 -2.30 2.25 10.67
N LYS A 75 -1.55 3.12 11.34
CA LYS A 75 -2.09 4.08 12.30
C LYS A 75 -3.00 5.12 11.62
N SER A 76 -2.65 5.57 10.41
CA SER A 76 -3.51 6.51 9.66
C SER A 76 -4.80 5.86 9.16
N ILE A 77 -4.77 4.56 8.85
CA ILE A 77 -5.96 3.77 8.47
C ILE A 77 -6.86 3.49 9.69
N GLY A 78 -6.29 3.49 10.91
CA GLY A 78 -7.04 3.34 12.17
C GLY A 78 -6.78 2.03 12.94
N TYR A 79 -5.74 1.26 12.59
CA TYR A 79 -5.32 0.08 13.35
C TYR A 79 -4.39 0.49 14.49
N THR A 80 -4.97 0.83 15.65
CA THR A 80 -4.24 1.47 16.77
C THR A 80 -4.25 0.71 18.10
N ASP A 81 -4.84 -0.48 18.14
CA ASP A 81 -5.01 -1.31 19.34
C ASP A 81 -4.46 -2.73 19.16
#